data_AF-A0A6H2DP56-F1
#
_entry.id   AF-A0A6H2DP56-F1
#
_cell.length_a   1.000
_cell.length_b   1.000
_cell.length_c   1.000
_cell.angle_alpha   90.00
_cell.angle_beta   90.00
_cell.angle_gamma   90.00
#
_symmetry.space_group_name_H-M   'P 1'
#
loop_
_entity.id
_entity.type
_entity.pdbx_description
1 polymer ?
#
loop_
_entity_poly.entity_id
_entity_poly.type
_entity_poly.pdbx_seq_one_letter_code
_entity_poly.pdbx_strand_id
1 'polypeptide(L)'
;MDRDGKNQSFIGHGYYTNGSKDGFWADTGGALHPMVTRYFEKMLSTIWGEAGGQQGRSNYTLNENGNIEVVDWILQDDGWREFNRTMFRRVD
;
A
#
# COMPACT_ATOMS: atom_id res chain seq x y z
N MET A 1 4.96 11.64 -13.88
CA MET A 1 4.66 12.71 -14.85
C MET A 1 3.52 12.20 -15.72
N ASP A 2 2.44 12.98 -15.86
CA ASP A 2 1.44 12.69 -16.89
C ASP A 2 1.97 13.10 -18.27
N ARG A 3 1.17 12.88 -19.33
CA ARG A 3 1.52 13.23 -20.71
C ARG A 3 1.84 14.72 -20.91
N ASP A 4 1.47 15.58 -19.96
CA ASP A 4 1.65 17.03 -20.01
C ASP A 4 2.78 17.53 -19.09
N GLY A 5 3.59 16.62 -18.53
CA GLY A 5 4.74 16.98 -17.71
C GLY A 5 4.39 17.50 -16.31
N LYS A 6 3.14 17.32 -15.85
CA LYS A 6 2.76 17.71 -14.48
C LYS A 6 3.13 16.60 -13.48
N ASN A 7 3.62 17.03 -12.32
CA ASN A 7 3.75 16.15 -11.15
C ASN A 7 2.36 15.84 -10.62
N GLN A 8 1.77 14.73 -11.08
CA GLN A 8 0.60 14.15 -10.41
C GLN A 8 1.06 13.54 -9.10
N SER A 9 0.62 14.17 -8.01
CA SER A 9 0.71 13.58 -6.68
C SER A 9 -0.64 12.92 -6.41
N PHE A 10 -0.65 11.60 -6.25
CA PHE A 10 -1.82 10.90 -5.74
C PHE A 10 -1.74 10.88 -4.23
N ILE A 11 -2.78 11.37 -3.57
CA ILE A 11 -2.92 11.29 -2.12
C ILE A 11 -3.94 10.20 -1.84
N GLY A 12 -3.53 9.22 -1.04
CA GLY A 12 -4.39 8.14 -0.57
C GLY A 12 -4.53 8.20 0.94
N HIS A 13 -5.75 7.98 1.45
CA HIS A 13 -5.98 7.79 2.88
C HIS A 13 -6.44 6.37 3.14
N GLY A 14 -5.74 5.65 4.01
CA GLY A 14 -6.19 4.37 4.52
C GLY A 14 -7.03 4.57 5.78
N TYR A 15 -8.28 4.10 5.76
CA TYR A 15 -9.17 4.13 6.92
C TYR A 15 -9.33 2.72 7.47
N TYR A 16 -9.13 2.59 8.78
CA TYR A 16 -9.27 1.34 9.51
C TYR A 16 -10.22 1.52 10.68
N THR A 17 -11.00 0.49 10.97
CA THR A 17 -11.72 0.42 12.25
C THR A 17 -10.76 -0.11 13.31
N ASN A 18 -10.69 0.55 14.46
CA ASN A 18 -9.84 0.12 15.55
C ASN A 18 -10.14 -1.34 15.95
N GLY A 19 -9.10 -2.18 16.06
CA GLY A 19 -9.24 -3.61 16.34
C GLY A 19 -9.70 -4.47 15.15
N SER A 20 -9.95 -3.88 13.98
CA SER A 20 -10.28 -4.61 12.76
C SER A 20 -9.06 -4.75 11.85
N LYS A 21 -9.06 -5.84 11.08
CA LYS A 21 -8.12 -6.06 9.96
C LYS A 21 -8.64 -5.47 8.65
N ASP A 22 -9.90 -5.07 8.62
CA ASP A 22 -10.59 -4.59 7.41
C ASP A 22 -10.62 -3.05 7.40
N GLY A 23 -10.57 -2.49 6.19
CA GLY A 23 -10.56 -1.05 5.97
C GLY A 23 -10.85 -0.69 4.53
N PHE A 24 -10.65 0.57 4.18
CA PHE A 24 -10.69 1.02 2.79
C PHE A 24 -9.67 2.12 2.53
N TRP A 25 -9.11 2.11 1.33
CA TRP A 25 -8.25 3.16 0.80
C TRP A 25 -9.12 4.10 -0.04
N ALA A 26 -9.18 5.37 0.35
CA ALA A 26 -9.83 6.41 -0.44
C ALA A 26 -8.79 7.16 -1.27
N ASP A 27 -9.03 7.28 -2.57
CA ASP A 27 -8.21 8.09 -3.46
C ASP A 27 -8.82 9.46 -3.73
N THR A 28 -8.01 10.40 -4.26
CA THR A 28 -8.46 11.75 -4.64
C THR A 28 -9.49 11.76 -5.77
N GLY A 29 -9.70 10.65 -6.46
CA GLY A 29 -10.75 10.47 -7.48
C GLY A 29 -12.11 10.12 -6.87
N GLY A 30 -12.18 9.88 -5.55
CA GLY A 30 -13.39 9.51 -4.84
C GLY A 30 -13.68 8.00 -4.84
N ALA A 31 -12.77 7.18 -5.38
CA ALA A 31 -12.94 5.73 -5.31
C ALA A 31 -12.51 5.21 -3.94
N LEU A 32 -13.26 4.22 -3.45
CA LEU A 32 -12.98 3.50 -2.22
C LEU A 32 -12.57 2.07 -2.57
N HIS A 33 -11.35 1.71 -2.23
CA HIS A 33 -10.80 0.40 -2.49
C HIS A 33 -10.77 -0.39 -1.19
N PRO A 34 -11.41 -1.57 -1.11
CA PRO A 34 -11.40 -2.36 0.11
C PRO A 34 -9.98 -2.75 0.50
N MET A 35 -9.70 -2.82 1.79
CA MET A 35 -8.41 -3.23 2.33
C MET A 35 -8.56 -4.35 3.35
N VAL A 36 -7.63 -5.31 3.29
CA VAL A 36 -7.45 -6.33 4.33
C VAL A 36 -5.99 -6.35 4.72
N THR A 37 -5.74 -6.18 6.01
CA THR A 37 -4.41 -6.18 6.59
C THR A 37 -4.17 -7.45 7.40
N ARG A 38 -2.96 -8.00 7.29
CA ARG A 38 -2.48 -9.09 8.15
C ARG A 38 -1.16 -8.68 8.76
N TYR A 39 -1.03 -8.93 10.05
CA TYR A 39 0.24 -8.75 10.75
C TYR A 39 0.82 -10.12 11.07
N PHE A 40 2.07 -10.35 10.71
CA PHE A 40 2.81 -11.54 11.08
C PHE A 40 4.24 -11.16 11.45
N GLU A 41 4.67 -11.58 12.63
CA GLU A 41 6.01 -11.29 13.17
C GLU A 41 6.35 -9.79 13.12
N LYS A 42 7.22 -9.37 12.20
CA LYS A 42 7.66 -7.98 12.00
C LYS A 42 7.10 -7.36 10.71
N MET A 43 6.17 -8.03 10.04
CA MET A 43 5.62 -7.61 8.77
C MET A 43 4.11 -7.34 8.87
N LEU A 44 3.72 -6.15 8.42
CA LEU A 44 2.34 -5.81 8.13
C LEU A 44 2.13 -5.92 6.61
N SER A 45 1.15 -6.70 6.17
CA SER A 45 0.79 -6.84 4.75
C SER A 45 -0.64 -6.39 4.54
N THR A 46 -0.85 -5.42 3.67
CA THR A 46 -2.17 -4.92 3.29
C THR A 46 -2.43 -5.24 1.84
N ILE A 47 -3.49 -6.01 1.56
CA ILE A 47 -4.07 -6.12 0.22
C ILE A 47 -5.10 -5.01 0.08
N TRP A 48 -5.07 -4.28 -1.02
CA TRP A 48 -6.04 -3.24 -1.35
C TRP A 48 -6.62 -3.44 -2.75
N GLY A 49 -7.89 -3.06 -2.92
CA GLY A 49 -8.63 -3.28 -4.17
C GLY A 49 -9.07 -4.73 -4.36
N GLU A 50 -9.58 -5.03 -5.55
CA GLU A 50 -10.27 -6.30 -5.85
C GLU A 50 -9.65 -7.00 -7.06
N ALA A 51 -9.55 -8.33 -6.97
CA ALA A 51 -9.11 -9.15 -8.10
C ALA A 51 -10.10 -9.04 -9.26
N GLY A 52 -9.60 -8.86 -10.48
CA GLY A 52 -10.43 -8.54 -11.66
C GLY A 52 -10.66 -7.02 -11.87
N GLY A 53 -10.30 -6.20 -10.88
CA GLY A 53 -10.13 -4.75 -11.01
C GLY A 53 -8.67 -4.34 -10.77
N GLN A 54 -8.47 -3.16 -10.18
CA GLN A 54 -7.15 -2.77 -9.70
C GLN A 54 -6.93 -3.36 -8.30
N GLN A 55 -5.93 -4.24 -8.16
CA GLN A 55 -5.54 -4.81 -6.88
C GLN A 55 -4.06 -4.62 -6.64
N GLY A 56 -3.70 -4.23 -5.42
CA GLY A 56 -2.33 -4.07 -5.00
C GLY A 56 -2.07 -4.62 -3.60
N ARG A 57 -0.79 -4.61 -3.24
CA ARG A 57 -0.30 -5.05 -1.93
C ARG A 57 0.80 -4.14 -1.46
N SER A 58 0.71 -3.70 -0.21
CA SER A 58 1.79 -2.98 0.47
C SER A 58 2.29 -3.83 1.63
N ASN A 59 3.59 -4.09 1.67
CA ASN A 59 4.25 -4.81 2.74
C ASN A 59 5.14 -3.86 3.52
N TYR A 60 4.96 -3.78 4.83
CA TYR A 60 5.74 -2.98 5.75
C TYR A 60 6.51 -3.92 6.67
N THR A 61 7.82 -3.96 6.55
CA THR A 61 8.68 -4.84 7.34
C THR A 61 9.56 -4.00 8.26
N LEU A 62 9.42 -4.20 9.57
CA LEU A 62 10.31 -3.61 10.56
C LEU A 62 11.61 -4.43 10.62
N ASN A 63 12.73 -3.82 10.22
CA ASN A 63 14.03 -4.48 10.27
C ASN A 63 14.70 -4.34 11.65
N GLU A 64 15.83 -5.02 11.83
CA GLU A 64 16.56 -5.06 13.10
C GLU A 64 17.11 -3.70 13.55
N ASN A 65 17.32 -2.79 12.60
CA ASN A 65 17.79 -1.43 12.86
C ASN A 65 16.65 -0.45 13.21
N GLY A 66 15.42 -0.95 13.37
CA GLY A 66 14.25 -0.11 13.67
C GLY A 66 13.72 0.69 12.48
N ASN A 67 14.18 0.40 11.27
CA ASN A 67 13.69 1.03 10.03
C ASN A 67 12.55 0.21 9.42
N ILE A 68 11.67 0.87 8.67
CA ILE A 68 10.56 0.23 7.97
C ILE A 68 10.90 0.15 6.48
N GLU A 69 11.02 -1.06 5.95
CA GLU A 69 10.98 -1.29 4.51
C GLU A 69 9.53 -1.35 4.06
N VAL A 70 9.19 -0.59 3.02
CA VAL A 70 7.89 -0.65 2.35
C VAL A 70 8.09 -1.13 0.93
N VAL A 71 7.41 -2.21 0.56
CA VAL A 71 7.40 -2.74 -0.81
C VAL A 71 5.97 -2.77 -1.32
N ASP A 72 5.72 -2.06 -2.41
CA ASP A 72 4.42 -1.98 -3.06
C ASP A 72 4.40 -2.81 -4.35
N TRP A 73 3.33 -3.58 -4.47
CA TRP A 73 3.07 -4.50 -5.57
C TRP A 73 1.73 -4.18 -6.20
N ILE A 74 1.63 -4.43 -7.50
CA ILE A 74 0.37 -4.43 -8.24
C ILE A 74 0.13 -5.82 -8.83
N LEU A 75 -1.10 -6.29 -8.77
CA LEU A 75 -1.49 -7.53 -9.44
C LEU A 75 -1.66 -7.25 -10.95
N GLN A 76 -1.01 -8.05 -11.77
CA GLN A 76 -1.12 -8.07 -13.22
C GLN A 76 -1.53 -9.47 -13.69
N ASP A 77 -1.78 -9.63 -14.99
CA ASP A 77 -2.20 -10.91 -15.58
C ASP A 77 -1.18 -12.04 -15.37
N ASP A 78 0.11 -11.70 -15.28
CA ASP A 78 1.22 -12.63 -15.03
C ASP A 78 1.59 -12.78 -13.54
N GLY A 79 0.90 -12.06 -12.64
CA GLY A 79 1.07 -12.13 -11.21
C GLY A 79 1.44 -10.80 -10.55
N TRP A 80 2.09 -10.87 -9.38
CA TRP A 80 2.45 -9.68 -8.61
C TRP A 80 3.72 -9.04 -9.16
N ARG A 81 3.62 -7.75 -9.53
CA ARG A 81 4.77 -6.95 -9.95
C ARG A 81 5.09 -5.87 -8.93
N GLU A 82 6.33 -5.83 -8.45
CA GLU A 82 6.85 -4.73 -7.62
C GLU A 82 6.90 -3.46 -8.47
N PHE A 83 6.40 -2.35 -7.93
CA PHE A 83 6.49 -1.05 -8.59
C PHE A 83 7.10 0.05 -7.73
N ASN A 84 7.21 -0.17 -6.42
CA ASN A 84 7.87 0.75 -5.51
C ASN A 84 8.52 0.01 -4.33
N ARG A 85 9.68 0.50 -3.90
CA ARG A 85 10.38 0.05 -2.69
C ARG A 85 11.00 1.25 -2.02
N THR A 86 10.75 1.42 -0.72
CA THR A 86 11.25 2.58 0.04
C THR A 86 11.65 2.14 1.45
N MET A 87 12.73 2.73 1.98
CA MET A 87 13.16 2.51 3.35
C MET A 87 12.92 3.79 4.16
N PHE A 88 12.06 3.71 5.17
CA PHE A 88 11.81 4.79 6.12
C PHE A 88 12.66 4.59 7.36
N ARG A 89 13.33 5.67 7.78
CA ARG A 89 14.04 5.72 9.06
C ARG A 89 13.23 6.56 10.02
N ARG A 90 13.21 6.15 11.28
CA ARG A 90 12.71 7.01 12.34
C ARG A 90 13.60 8.25 12.42
N VAL A 91 12.99 9.43 12.43
CA VAL A 91 13.69 10.67 12.75
C VAL A 91 13.53 10.88 14.25
N ASP A 92 14.64 11.13 14.93
CA ASP A 92 14.69 11.42 16.37
C ASP A 92 14.02 12.76 16.71
#